data_AF-W1X5R9-F1
#
_entry.id   AF-W1X5R9-F1
#
_cell.length_a   1.000
_cell.length_b   1.000
_cell.length_c   1.000
_cell.angle_alpha   90.00
_cell.angle_beta   90.00
_cell.angle_gamma   90.00
#
_symmetry.space_group_name_H-M   'P 1'
#
loop_
_entity.id
_entity.type
_entity.pdbx_description
1 polymer ?
#
loop_
_entity_poly.entity_id
_entity_poly.type
_entity_poly.pdbx_seq_one_letter_code
_entity_poly.pdbx_strand_id
1 'polypeptide(L)' 'LTNTENKISYSRQLYNSVTSNYNVKLEIFPSNIIAGMFSFKPADFLAVPEEEKSVPKVDFSGLGD' A
#
# COMPACT_ATOMS: atom_id res chain seq x y z
N LEU A 1 10.81 17.32 -5.72
CA LEU A 1 9.57 16.53 -5.60
C LEU A 1 9.85 15.06 -5.29
N THR A 2 10.92 14.49 -5.87
CA THR A 2 11.36 13.08 -5.70
C THR A 2 11.48 12.59 -4.25
N ASN A 3 11.97 13.42 -3.32
CA ASN A 3 12.10 13.01 -1.91
C ASN A 3 10.74 12.81 -1.21
N THR A 4 9.72 13.59 -1.58
CA THR A 4 8.39 13.50 -0.96
C THR A 4 7.59 12.35 -1.58
N GLU A 5 7.63 12.21 -2.91
CA GLU A 5 6.97 11.11 -3.63
C GLU A 5 7.54 9.75 -3.21
N ASN A 6 8.87 9.64 -3.07
CA ASN A 6 9.51 8.43 -2.57
C ASN A 6 9.07 8.09 -1.13
N LYS A 7 8.90 9.10 -0.26
CA LYS A 7 8.44 8.90 1.12
C LYS A 7 6.97 8.45 1.19
N ILE A 8 6.11 8.99 0.34
CA ILE A 8 4.69 8.60 0.27
C ILE A 8 4.59 7.15 -0.20
N SER A 9 5.28 6.81 -1.30
CA SER A 9 5.32 5.44 -1.83
C SER A 9 5.85 4.44 -0.80
N TYR A 10 6.96 4.77 -0.12
CA TYR A 10 7.53 3.94 0.93
C TYR A 10 6.58 3.75 2.11
N SER A 11 5.96 4.82 2.61
CA SER A 11 5.01 4.76 3.72
C SER A 11 3.81 3.88 3.39
N ARG A 12 3.30 3.97 2.15
CA ARG A 12 2.21 3.13 1.65
C ARG A 12 2.61 1.66 1.57
N GLN A 13 3.79 1.37 1.03
CA GLN A 13 4.31 0.01 0.97
C GLN A 13 4.52 -0.58 2.37
N LEU A 14 5.06 0.22 3.30
CA LEU A 14 5.24 -0.18 4.69
C LEU A 14 3.91 -0.51 5.36
N TYR A 15 2.90 0.35 5.21
CA TYR A 15 1.56 0.09 5.73
C TYR A 15 1.02 -1.24 5.19
N ASN A 16 1.05 -1.43 3.87
CA ASN A 16 0.55 -2.65 3.24
C ASN A 16 1.33 -3.91 3.70
N SER A 17 2.65 -3.80 3.88
CA SER A 17 3.47 -4.91 4.39
C SER A 17 3.10 -5.30 5.82
N VAL A 18 2.90 -4.30 6.70
CA VAL A 18 2.48 -4.53 8.10
C VAL A 18 1.08 -5.12 8.15
N THR A 19 0.12 -4.58 7.38
CA THR A 19 -1.24 -5.10 7.27
C THR A 19 -1.26 -6.55 6.79
N SER A 20 -0.46 -6.88 5.77
CA SER A 20 -0.34 -8.26 5.28
C SER A 20 0.15 -9.21 6.38
N ASN A 21 1.24 -8.85 7.08
CA ASN A 21 1.76 -9.65 8.18
C ASN A 21 0.76 -9.82 9.33
N TYR A 22 0.02 -8.76 9.65
CA TYR A 22 -1.04 -8.82 10.65
C TYR A 22 -2.16 -9.78 10.24
N ASN A 23 -2.69 -9.66 9.01
CA ASN A 23 -3.74 -10.53 8.51
C ASN A 23 -3.29 -12.00 8.45
N VAL A 24 -2.07 -12.26 7.98
CA VAL A 24 -1.48 -13.62 7.99
C VAL A 24 -1.40 -14.18 9.40
N LYS A 25 -1.00 -13.37 10.39
CA LYS A 25 -0.97 -13.80 11.80
C LYS A 25 -2.36 -14.10 12.36
N LEU A 26 -3.41 -13.41 11.92
CA LEU A 26 -4.77 -13.73 12.34
C LEU A 26 -5.23 -15.12 11.87
N GLU A 27 -4.60 -15.68 10.83
CA GLU A 27 -4.99 -16.96 10.24
C GLU A 27 -4.12 -18.14 10.72
N ILE A 28 -2.94 -17.86 11.28
CA ILE A 28 -1.96 -18.89 11.69
C ILE A 28 -2.07 -19.24 13.18
N PHE A 29 -1.88 -20.52 13.51
CA PHE A 29 -1.81 -20.99 14.89
C PHE A 29 -0.52 -20.53 15.61
N PRO A 30 -0.58 -20.11 16.88
CA PRO A 30 -1.74 -20.07 17.77
C PRO A 30 -2.53 -18.75 17.72
N SER A 31 -2.07 -17.78 16.95
CA SER A 31 -2.62 -16.43 16.91
C SER A 31 -4.08 -16.38 16.43
N ASN A 32 -4.52 -17.29 15.56
CA ASN A 32 -5.91 -17.39 15.11
C ASN A 32 -6.91 -17.72 16.23
N ILE A 33 -6.50 -18.47 17.26
CA ILE A 33 -7.36 -18.79 18.42
C ILE A 33 -7.59 -17.52 19.25
N ILE A 34 -6.51 -16.80 19.56
CA ILE A 34 -6.56 -15.53 20.28
C ILE A 34 -7.37 -14.51 19.46
N ALA A 35 -7.17 -14.46 18.14
CA ALA A 35 -7.95 -13.62 17.23
C ALA A 35 -9.44 -13.91 17.32
N GLY A 36 -9.85 -15.19 17.32
CA GLY A 36 -11.24 -15.58 17.50
C GLY A 36 -11.80 -15.18 18.87
N MET A 37 -11.04 -15.43 19.95
CA MET A 37 -11.47 -15.11 21.33
C MET A 37 -11.67 -13.61 21.55
N PHE A 38 -10.79 -12.77 20.99
CA PHE A 38 -10.83 -11.31 21.16
C PHE A 38 -11.45 -10.58 19.95
N SER A 39 -12.04 -11.32 19.00
CA SER A 39 -12.69 -10.76 17.81
C SER A 39 -11.80 -9.84 16.97
N PHE A 40 -10.50 -10.13 16.87
CA PHE A 40 -9.60 -9.41 15.97
C PHE A 40 -9.97 -9.69 14.52
N LYS A 41 -10.08 -8.63 13.71
CA LYS A 41 -10.49 -8.70 12.31
C LYS A 41 -9.34 -8.33 11.38
N PRO A 42 -9.33 -8.85 10.14
CA PRO A 42 -8.40 -8.40 9.11
C PRO A 42 -8.48 -6.89 8.90
N ALA A 43 -7.34 -6.28 8.64
CA ALA A 43 -7.24 -4.88 8.27
C ALA A 43 -7.17 -4.72 6.74
N ASP A 44 -7.73 -3.63 6.23
CA ASP A 44 -7.74 -3.32 4.81
C ASP A 44 -6.39 -2.74 4.35
N PHE A 45 -6.03 -3.01 3.10
CA PHE A 45 -4.86 -2.41 2.47
C PHE A 45 -5.13 -0.95 2.06
N LEU A 46 -4.07 -0.15 2.03
CA LEU A 46 -4.14 1.21 1.52
C LEU A 46 -4.17 1.15 -0.02
N ALA A 47 -5.32 1.48 -0.59
CA ALA A 47 -5.54 1.54 -2.03
C ALA A 47 -4.79 2.71 -2.68
N VAL A 48 -4.36 2.53 -3.94
CA VAL A 48 -3.83 3.61 -4.77
C VAL A 48 -5.01 4.29 -5.49
N PRO A 49 -5.21 5.60 -5.35
CA PRO A 49 -6.23 6.31 -6.12
C PRO A 49 -5.96 6.18 -7.62
N GLU A 50 -6.99 5.91 -8.42
CA GLU A 50 -6.88 5.79 -9.89
C GLU A 50 -6.30 7.07 -10.55
N GLU A 51 -6.50 8.24 -9.94
CA GLU A 51 -5.97 9.52 -10.42
C GLU A 51 -4.42 9.58 -10.41
N GLU A 52 -3.76 8.88 -9.46
CA GLU A 52 -2.30 8.77 -9.38
C GLU A 52 -1.70 7.87 -10.48
N LYS A 53 -2.51 7.05 -11.18
CA LYS A 53 -2.06 6.23 -12.32
C LYS A 53 -2.06 6.98 -13.64
N SER A 54 -2.57 8.21 -13.70
CA SER A 54 -2.56 9.00 -14.93
C SER A 54 -1.11 9.35 -15.30
N VAL A 55 -0.55 8.59 -16.24
CA VAL A 55 0.77 8.85 -16.81
C VAL A 55 0.77 10.26 -17.41
N PRO A 56 1.75 11.13 -17.06
CA PRO A 56 1.83 12.44 -17.68
C PRO A 56 2.03 12.26 -19.18
N LYS A 57 1.16 12.89 -19.99
CA LYS A 57 1.33 12.94 -21.45
C LYS A 57 2.55 13.83 -21.74
N VAL A 58 3.70 13.21 -21.97
CA VAL A 58 4.91 13.92 -22.40
C VAL A 58 4.79 14.19 -23.90
N ASP A 59 4.66 15.46 -24.26
CA ASP A 59 4.68 15.93 -25.64
C ASP A 59 6.09 16.43 -25.98
N PHE A 60 6.73 15.79 -26.97
CA PHE A 60 8.08 16.11 -27.44
C PHE A 60 8.09 16.94 -28.72
N SER A 61 6.96 17.47 -29.17
CA SER A 61 6.81 18.17 -30.46
C SER A 61 7.61 19.47 -30.64
N GLY A 62 8.38 19.92 -29.64
CA GLY A 62 9.15 21.17 -29.67
C GLY A 62 10.68 21.07 -29.59
N LEU A 63 11.28 19.89 -29.73
CA LEU A 63 12.75 19.69 -29.58
C LEU A 63 13.50 19.47 -30.90
N GLY A 64 12.89 19.81 -32.04
CA GLY A 64 13.51 19.67 -33.36
C GLY A 64 13.18 20.83 -34.27
N ASP A 65 13.84 21.96 -34.05
CA ASP A 65 14.25 22.95 -35.06
C ASP A 65 15.52 23.66 -34.57
#